data_AF-A0AAV8VV27-F1
#
_entry.id   AF-A0AAV8VV27-F1
#
_cell.length_a   1.000
_cell.length_b   1.000
_cell.length_c   1.000
_cell.angle_alpha   90.00
_cell.angle_beta   90.00
_cell.angle_gamma   90.00
#
_symmetry.space_group_name_H-M   'P 1'
#
loop_
_entity.id
_entity.type
_entity.pdbx_description
1 polymer ?
#
loop_
_entity_poly.entity_id
_entity_poly.type
_entity_poly.pdbx_seq_one_letter_code
_entity_poly.pdbx_strand_id
1 'polypeptide(L)'
;MRKKLRDEDEEEEHANILYIILFYLLGTVCYIPHNFYVTANEYWMYKFRNPQIPFDDGNTKQKTDLQKQFTAYAGLAVHKMIIGGMVSMLLLFLSTLLFIFIDTDTWQSGFFIIALAVNFLLSACFGILMTSLFRLSNKFHRRCLAAQFAGQATCGILSAVMEIISLAAVSSVKGTAALYFTVASIAIAGIMVCYISIEKKSEEFSSKLKLVTEEQSQRIQKGKSAVNLNVLKRLLRHLALLILALFFCVGNSSILHPGLTSLIESYGKGSSTWSDTYFVPVCVFLIHNLFDFIGREASNYFPKLENIYVIGIISVIRLALFPLIIFCNLQPRNNLPVVFDDDSYFIIFFILFAVLGGYLMNVVIIVVPKYCEPNERTMGTVLVAVILIVFVPVFALLSSVFVNLI
;
A
#
# COMPACT_ATOMS: atom_id res chain seq x y z
N MET A 1 -12.87 25.65 34.87
CA MET A 1 -11.68 24.80 34.72
C MET A 1 -12.05 23.35 34.40
N ARG A 2 -12.56 22.52 35.33
CA ARG A 2 -12.91 21.10 35.03
C ARG A 2 -13.85 20.88 33.83
N LYS A 3 -14.84 21.75 33.61
CA LYS A 3 -15.71 21.65 32.42
C LYS A 3 -14.93 21.94 31.14
N LYS A 4 -14.20 23.07 31.08
CA LYS A 4 -13.32 23.42 29.95
C LYS A 4 -12.25 22.38 29.64
N LEU A 5 -11.63 21.77 30.65
CA LEU A 5 -10.70 20.65 30.47
C LEU A 5 -11.38 19.42 29.85
N ARG A 6 -12.62 19.12 30.24
CA ARG A 6 -13.40 18.04 29.65
C ARG A 6 -13.89 18.37 28.24
N ASP A 7 -14.26 19.62 27.99
CA ASP A 7 -14.64 20.10 26.66
C ASP A 7 -13.39 20.08 25.73
N GLU A 8 -12.19 20.41 26.25
CA GLU A 8 -10.89 20.30 25.56
C GLU A 8 -10.47 18.83 25.33
N ASP A 9 -10.66 17.92 26.31
CA ASP A 9 -10.43 16.47 26.17
C ASP A 9 -11.39 15.85 25.13
N GLU A 10 -12.68 16.23 25.13
CA GLU A 10 -13.67 15.77 24.15
C GLU A 10 -13.39 16.34 22.74
N GLU A 11 -12.93 17.59 22.60
CA GLU A 11 -12.44 18.14 21.32
C GLU A 11 -11.16 17.44 20.83
N GLU A 12 -10.20 17.13 21.72
CA GLU A 12 -8.97 16.41 21.36
C GLU A 12 -9.28 14.95 20.96
N GLU A 13 -10.23 14.28 21.60
CA GLU A 13 -10.68 12.94 21.23
C GLU A 13 -11.42 12.94 19.88
N HIS A 14 -12.32 13.89 19.64
CA HIS A 14 -12.99 14.04 18.34
C HIS A 14 -12.03 14.41 17.19
N ALA A 15 -11.04 15.28 17.43
CA ALA A 15 -10.01 15.62 16.45
C ALA A 15 -9.13 14.39 16.13
N ASN A 16 -8.75 13.61 17.14
CA ASN A 16 -7.99 12.37 16.95
C ASN A 16 -8.75 11.35 16.06
N ILE A 17 -10.06 11.20 16.24
CA ILE A 17 -10.89 10.32 15.39
C ILE A 17 -10.94 10.83 13.95
N LEU A 18 -11.09 12.13 13.72
CA LEU A 18 -11.10 12.72 12.38
C LEU A 18 -9.76 12.49 11.64
N TYR A 19 -8.62 12.65 12.32
CA TYR A 19 -7.31 12.38 11.73
C TYR A 19 -7.11 10.88 11.45
N ILE A 20 -7.58 9.99 12.34
CA ILE A 20 -7.59 8.54 12.12
C ILE A 20 -8.35 8.20 10.82
N ILE A 21 -9.57 8.71 10.64
CA ILE A 21 -10.38 8.50 9.41
C ILE A 21 -9.69 9.07 8.17
N LEU A 22 -9.08 10.26 8.28
CA LEU A 22 -8.37 10.89 7.16
C LEU A 22 -7.17 10.04 6.70
N PHE A 23 -6.31 9.62 7.64
CA PHE A 23 -5.14 8.81 7.30
C PHE A 23 -5.52 7.45 6.74
N TYR A 24 -6.57 6.82 7.29
CA TYR A 24 -7.18 5.59 6.78
C TYR A 24 -7.55 5.70 5.29
N LEU A 25 -8.34 6.71 4.91
CA LEU A 25 -8.76 6.90 3.51
C LEU A 25 -7.59 7.18 2.56
N LEU A 26 -6.56 7.84 3.09
CA LEU A 26 -5.34 8.19 2.36
C LEU A 26 -4.34 7.02 2.26
N GLY A 27 -4.52 5.94 3.03
CA GLY A 27 -3.68 4.76 3.01
C GLY A 27 -3.76 3.94 1.73
N THR A 28 -4.86 4.02 1.00
CA THR A 28 -5.19 3.23 -0.21
C THR A 28 -4.23 3.43 -1.41
N VAL A 29 -3.00 3.96 -1.23
CA VAL A 29 -2.27 4.71 -2.27
C VAL A 29 -0.69 4.73 -2.22
N CYS A 30 0.10 3.68 -2.61
CA CYS A 30 1.61 3.74 -2.64
C CYS A 30 2.48 2.73 -3.47
N TYR A 31 3.24 3.16 -4.51
CA TYR A 31 4.48 2.52 -5.04
C TYR A 31 5.60 3.44 -5.60
N ILE A 32 6.88 3.10 -5.33
CA ILE A 32 8.01 4.00 -4.96
C ILE A 32 8.81 4.91 -5.96
N PRO A 33 8.75 4.87 -7.33
CA PRO A 33 9.85 5.35 -8.20
C PRO A 33 10.43 6.76 -7.95
N HIS A 34 9.60 7.73 -7.55
CA HIS A 34 10.00 9.12 -7.32
C HIS A 34 11.12 9.29 -6.28
N ASN A 35 11.18 8.43 -5.25
CA ASN A 35 12.18 8.59 -4.17
C ASN A 35 13.62 8.36 -4.65
N PHE A 36 13.87 7.41 -5.56
CA PHE A 36 15.22 7.18 -6.09
C PHE A 36 15.67 8.28 -7.05
N TYR A 37 14.77 8.74 -7.92
CA TYR A 37 15.05 9.81 -8.89
C TYR A 37 15.45 11.12 -8.20
N VAL A 38 14.76 11.50 -7.13
CA VAL A 38 15.04 12.73 -6.37
C VAL A 38 16.25 12.60 -5.43
N THR A 39 16.53 11.40 -4.89
CA THR A 39 17.66 11.19 -3.96
C THR A 39 19.02 11.26 -4.65
N ALA A 40 19.10 11.05 -5.97
CA ALA A 40 20.30 11.22 -6.79
C ALA A 40 20.74 12.70 -6.98
N ASN A 41 20.59 13.53 -5.96
CA ASN A 41 20.79 14.99 -6.02
C ASN A 41 22.19 15.38 -6.53
N GLU A 42 23.25 14.66 -6.15
CA GLU A 42 24.62 14.88 -6.64
C GLU A 42 24.74 14.70 -8.16
N TYR A 43 24.12 13.66 -8.72
CA TYR A 43 24.08 13.43 -10.17
C TYR A 43 23.38 14.60 -10.90
N TRP A 44 22.30 15.13 -10.33
CA TRP A 44 21.61 16.28 -10.90
C TRP A 44 22.37 17.60 -10.71
N MET A 45 23.01 17.82 -9.56
CA MET A 45 23.90 18.96 -9.35
C MET A 45 25.08 18.91 -10.33
N TYR A 46 25.63 17.72 -10.61
CA TYR A 46 26.63 17.52 -11.65
C TYR A 46 26.08 17.82 -13.06
N LYS A 47 24.89 17.30 -13.42
CA LYS A 47 24.27 17.51 -14.75
C LYS A 47 23.88 18.96 -15.03
N PHE A 48 23.45 19.72 -14.03
CA PHE A 48 23.01 21.12 -14.17
C PHE A 48 24.10 22.15 -13.78
N ARG A 49 25.34 21.71 -13.52
CA ARG A 49 26.48 22.61 -13.25
C ARG A 49 26.81 23.48 -14.46
N ASN A 50 27.51 24.59 -14.24
CA ASN A 50 28.17 25.30 -15.32
C ASN A 50 29.37 24.45 -15.83
N PRO A 51 29.40 24.00 -17.11
CA PRO A 51 30.49 23.16 -17.62
C PRO A 51 31.85 23.87 -17.67
N GLN A 52 31.86 25.21 -17.62
CA GLN A 52 33.07 26.04 -17.68
C GLN A 52 33.80 26.17 -16.34
N ILE A 53 33.25 25.58 -15.27
CA ILE A 53 33.82 25.61 -13.92
C ILE A 53 34.12 24.16 -13.49
N PRO A 54 35.30 23.87 -12.91
CA PRO A 54 35.57 22.57 -12.30
C PRO A 54 34.48 22.18 -11.29
N PHE A 55 34.07 20.93 -11.28
CA PHE A 55 33.04 20.46 -10.34
C PHE A 55 33.66 20.34 -8.92
N ASP A 56 33.35 21.32 -8.08
CA ASP A 56 33.73 21.38 -6.66
C ASP A 56 32.50 21.11 -5.79
N ASP A 57 32.48 19.95 -5.15
CA ASP A 57 31.40 19.44 -4.30
C ASP A 57 31.20 20.29 -3.02
N GLY A 58 32.21 21.06 -2.60
CA GLY A 58 32.14 21.93 -1.43
C GLY A 58 31.52 23.32 -1.69
N ASN A 59 31.52 23.81 -2.94
CA ASN A 59 31.33 25.24 -3.21
C ASN A 59 29.85 25.66 -3.39
N THR A 60 29.11 25.57 -2.28
CA THR A 60 27.69 25.92 -2.15
C THR A 60 27.29 27.36 -2.56
N LYS A 61 28.23 28.26 -2.87
CA LYS A 61 27.95 29.69 -3.14
C LYS A 61 27.61 30.04 -4.59
N GLN A 62 27.87 29.16 -5.57
CA GLN A 62 27.57 29.43 -7.00
C GLN A 62 26.72 28.32 -7.65
N LYS A 63 25.50 28.11 -7.14
CA LYS A 63 24.53 27.26 -7.85
C LYS A 63 23.98 27.99 -9.09
N THR A 64 23.92 27.30 -10.22
CA THR A 64 23.21 27.76 -11.43
C THR A 64 21.70 27.83 -11.16
N ASP A 65 20.95 28.60 -11.95
CA ASP A 65 19.50 28.68 -11.76
C ASP A 65 18.80 27.36 -12.08
N LEU A 66 19.36 26.53 -12.99
CA LEU A 66 18.89 25.15 -13.20
C LEU A 66 19.15 24.26 -11.97
N GLN A 67 20.31 24.37 -11.31
CA GLN A 67 20.55 23.67 -10.04
C GLN A 67 19.57 24.14 -8.95
N LYS A 68 19.33 25.46 -8.82
CA LYS A 68 18.37 26.00 -7.84
C LYS A 68 16.95 25.52 -8.13
N GLN A 69 16.49 25.61 -9.38
CA GLN A 69 15.15 25.20 -9.81
C GLN A 69 14.95 23.69 -9.69
N PHE A 70 15.94 22.87 -10.04
CA PHE A 70 15.86 21.42 -9.84
C PHE A 70 15.80 21.06 -8.34
N THR A 71 16.60 21.72 -7.50
CA THR A 71 16.54 21.54 -6.04
C THR A 71 15.17 21.97 -5.48
N ALA A 72 14.57 23.03 -6.03
CA ALA A 72 13.23 23.51 -5.66
C ALA A 72 12.10 22.59 -6.18
N TYR A 73 12.27 21.94 -7.33
CA TYR A 73 11.35 20.93 -7.87
C TYR A 73 11.40 19.64 -7.04
N ALA A 74 12.59 19.18 -6.65
CA ALA A 74 12.80 18.14 -5.64
C ALA A 74 12.19 18.51 -4.27
N GLY A 75 12.17 19.81 -3.95
CA GLY A 75 11.53 20.42 -2.80
C GLY A 75 10.02 20.67 -2.95
N LEU A 76 9.33 20.02 -3.90
CA LEU A 76 7.87 20.07 -4.02
C LEU A 76 7.22 19.84 -2.64
N ALA A 77 6.40 20.79 -2.22
CA ALA A 77 5.74 20.76 -0.92
C ALA A 77 4.91 19.48 -0.77
N VAL A 78 4.91 18.88 0.43
CA VAL A 78 4.17 17.64 0.72
C VAL A 78 2.68 17.80 0.38
N HIS A 79 2.13 18.99 0.62
CA HIS A 79 0.79 19.38 0.18
C HIS A 79 0.57 19.26 -1.34
N LYS A 80 1.51 19.75 -2.16
CA LYS A 80 1.44 19.70 -3.63
C LYS A 80 1.60 18.27 -4.15
N MET A 81 2.43 17.45 -3.49
CA MET A 81 2.54 16.03 -3.80
C MET A 81 1.24 15.26 -3.50
N ILE A 82 0.58 15.57 -2.37
CA ILE A 82 -0.69 14.95 -1.96
C ILE A 82 -1.82 15.32 -2.94
N ILE A 83 -2.06 16.62 -3.18
CA ILE A 83 -3.11 17.05 -4.11
C ILE A 83 -2.78 16.62 -5.54
N GLY A 84 -1.54 16.79 -5.99
CA GLY A 84 -1.11 16.36 -7.32
C GLY A 84 -1.35 14.88 -7.57
N GLY A 85 -1.00 14.01 -6.60
CA GLY A 85 -1.28 12.58 -6.68
C GLY A 85 -2.77 12.26 -6.82
N MET A 86 -3.62 12.86 -5.98
CA MET A 86 -5.08 12.66 -6.05
C MET A 86 -5.69 13.19 -7.36
N VAL A 87 -5.27 14.36 -7.83
CA VAL A 87 -5.73 14.94 -9.12
C VAL A 87 -5.30 14.07 -10.30
N SER A 88 -4.03 13.64 -10.34
CA SER A 88 -3.55 12.74 -11.40
C SER A 88 -4.30 11.41 -11.42
N MET A 89 -4.57 10.81 -10.25
CA MET A 89 -5.36 9.57 -10.18
C MET A 89 -6.81 9.78 -10.62
N LEU A 90 -7.45 10.88 -10.22
CA LEU A 90 -8.81 11.21 -10.68
C LEU A 90 -8.87 11.35 -12.20
N LEU A 91 -7.91 12.05 -12.82
CA LEU A 91 -7.82 12.18 -14.27
C LEU A 91 -7.57 10.84 -14.98
N LEU A 92 -6.76 9.96 -14.40
CA LEU A 92 -6.52 8.61 -14.94
C LEU A 92 -7.79 7.73 -14.85
N PHE A 93 -8.53 7.77 -13.73
CA PHE A 93 -9.81 7.06 -13.61
C PHE A 93 -10.89 7.60 -14.55
N LEU A 94 -11.00 8.93 -14.70
CA LEU A 94 -11.92 9.55 -15.67
C LEU A 94 -11.54 9.23 -17.13
N SER A 95 -10.25 9.12 -17.43
CA SER A 95 -9.75 8.61 -18.71
C SER A 95 -10.19 7.16 -18.94
N THR A 96 -10.03 6.27 -17.96
CA THR A 96 -10.49 4.87 -18.07
C THR A 96 -12.02 4.76 -18.21
N LEU A 97 -12.78 5.61 -17.53
CA LEU A 97 -14.24 5.72 -17.67
C LEU A 97 -14.65 6.14 -19.09
N LEU A 98 -13.92 7.06 -19.73
CA LEU A 98 -14.18 7.49 -21.10
C LEU A 98 -14.01 6.33 -22.10
N PHE A 99 -13.03 5.46 -21.90
CA PHE A 99 -12.78 4.31 -22.79
C PHE A 99 -13.94 3.30 -22.86
N ILE A 100 -14.89 3.28 -21.92
CA ILE A 100 -16.10 2.42 -22.00
C ILE A 100 -16.97 2.76 -23.23
N PHE A 101 -16.94 4.03 -23.64
CA PHE A 101 -17.71 4.56 -24.77
C PHE A 101 -16.96 4.50 -26.10
N ILE A 102 -15.67 4.11 -26.09
CA ILE A 102 -14.82 3.99 -27.27
C ILE A 102 -14.77 2.52 -27.67
N ASP A 103 -15.03 2.23 -28.94
CA ASP A 103 -14.83 0.88 -29.48
C ASP A 103 -13.32 0.61 -29.69
N THR A 104 -12.87 -0.54 -29.21
CA THR A 104 -11.46 -0.97 -29.24
C THR A 104 -11.24 -2.25 -30.04
N ASP A 105 -12.28 -2.86 -30.61
CA ASP A 105 -12.20 -4.20 -31.22
C ASP A 105 -11.24 -4.27 -32.42
N THR A 106 -11.07 -3.17 -33.15
CA THR A 106 -10.13 -3.08 -34.28
C THR A 106 -8.67 -2.83 -33.86
N TRP A 107 -8.41 -2.48 -32.60
CA TRP A 107 -7.08 -2.05 -32.13
C TRP A 107 -6.74 -2.51 -30.70
N GLN A 108 -7.29 -3.66 -30.28
CA GLN A 108 -7.19 -4.20 -28.92
C GLN A 108 -5.77 -4.23 -28.35
N SER A 109 -4.75 -4.57 -29.14
CA SER A 109 -3.34 -4.56 -28.71
C SER A 109 -2.85 -3.16 -28.31
N GLY A 110 -3.31 -2.11 -28.98
CA GLY A 110 -3.01 -0.72 -28.62
C GLY A 110 -3.74 -0.30 -27.35
N PHE A 111 -5.01 -0.71 -27.19
CA PHE A 111 -5.76 -0.46 -25.96
C PHE A 111 -5.13 -1.16 -24.75
N PHE A 112 -4.65 -2.40 -24.90
CA PHE A 112 -3.92 -3.13 -23.86
C PHE A 112 -2.65 -2.38 -23.40
N ILE A 113 -1.87 -1.83 -24.33
CA ILE A 113 -0.70 -1.00 -24.00
C ILE A 113 -1.11 0.26 -23.23
N ILE A 114 -2.19 0.93 -23.62
CA ILE A 114 -2.73 2.09 -22.90
C ILE A 114 -3.19 1.70 -21.50
N ALA A 115 -3.92 0.60 -21.33
CA ALA A 115 -4.40 0.12 -20.04
C ALA A 115 -3.24 -0.21 -19.09
N LEU A 116 -2.18 -0.88 -19.58
CA LEU A 116 -0.95 -1.11 -18.81
C LEU A 116 -0.24 0.19 -18.43
N ALA A 117 -0.15 1.16 -19.35
CA ALA A 117 0.46 2.46 -19.08
C ALA A 117 -0.34 3.25 -18.02
N VAL A 118 -1.68 3.26 -18.10
CA VAL A 118 -2.56 3.86 -17.09
C VAL A 118 -2.37 3.17 -15.74
N ASN A 119 -2.33 1.84 -15.69
CA ASN A 119 -2.09 1.08 -14.45
C ASN A 119 -0.71 1.39 -13.83
N PHE A 120 0.33 1.52 -14.66
CA PHE A 120 1.67 1.94 -14.21
C PHE A 120 1.67 3.38 -13.65
N LEU A 121 1.01 4.31 -14.35
CA LEU A 121 0.89 5.70 -13.91
C LEU A 121 0.07 5.82 -12.61
N LEU A 122 -1.04 5.08 -12.50
CA LEU A 122 -1.79 4.94 -11.26
C LEU A 122 -0.85 4.47 -10.14
N SER A 123 -0.09 3.39 -10.35
CA SER A 123 0.89 2.83 -9.40
C SER A 123 2.01 3.81 -9.00
N ALA A 124 2.40 4.73 -9.88
CA ALA A 124 3.37 5.78 -9.59
C ALA A 124 2.76 6.99 -8.84
N CYS A 125 1.56 7.43 -9.19
CA CYS A 125 0.82 8.47 -8.46
C CYS A 125 0.46 8.00 -7.05
N PHE A 126 0.05 6.73 -6.95
CA PHE A 126 -0.03 5.91 -5.74
C PHE A 126 1.27 6.15 -4.94
N GLY A 127 2.46 5.87 -5.47
CA GLY A 127 3.76 6.15 -4.82
C GLY A 127 3.99 7.45 -4.12
N ILE A 128 3.68 8.52 -4.84
CA ILE A 128 3.93 9.89 -4.41
C ILE A 128 2.97 10.22 -3.26
N LEU A 129 1.75 9.67 -3.26
CA LEU A 129 0.75 9.90 -2.24
C LEU A 129 1.15 9.30 -0.88
N MET A 130 1.24 7.98 -0.64
CA MET A 130 1.64 7.54 0.72
C MET A 130 3.08 7.85 1.09
N THR A 131 4.02 8.06 0.16
CA THR A 131 5.35 8.60 0.58
C THR A 131 5.16 9.94 1.31
N SER A 132 4.32 10.80 0.76
CA SER A 132 3.96 12.11 1.33
C SER A 132 3.15 11.98 2.62
N LEU A 133 2.22 11.02 2.67
CA LEU A 133 1.37 10.77 3.84
C LEU A 133 2.14 10.13 5.00
N PHE A 134 3.05 9.19 4.75
CA PHE A 134 3.93 8.66 5.78
C PHE A 134 4.78 9.77 6.39
N ARG A 135 5.34 10.69 5.58
CA ARG A 135 6.05 11.87 6.09
C ARG A 135 5.16 12.75 6.98
N LEU A 136 3.90 12.95 6.60
CA LEU A 136 2.93 13.73 7.37
C LEU A 136 2.51 13.02 8.66
N SER A 137 2.13 11.75 8.60
CA SER A 137 1.68 10.91 9.73
C SER A 137 2.70 10.86 10.88
N ASN A 138 4.00 10.93 10.56
CA ASN A 138 5.09 10.98 11.54
C ASN A 138 5.10 12.26 12.42
N LYS A 139 4.29 13.28 12.10
CA LYS A 139 4.04 14.46 12.96
C LYS A 139 2.75 14.37 13.79
N PHE A 140 1.97 13.32 13.60
CA PHE A 140 0.75 13.04 14.36
C PHE A 140 0.97 11.86 15.31
N HIS A 141 -0.02 11.57 16.14
CA HIS A 141 0.05 10.44 17.06
C HIS A 141 0.15 9.12 16.28
N ARG A 142 0.85 8.10 16.83
CA ARG A 142 1.12 6.81 16.14
C ARG A 142 -0.14 6.09 15.63
N ARG A 143 -1.30 6.36 16.24
CA ARG A 143 -2.62 5.89 15.81
C ARG A 143 -2.98 6.33 14.38
N CYS A 144 -2.52 7.49 13.91
CA CYS A 144 -2.72 7.94 12.52
C CYS A 144 -2.04 7.01 11.51
N LEU A 145 -0.81 6.54 11.80
CA LEU A 145 -0.11 5.58 10.96
C LEU A 145 -0.81 4.21 10.95
N ALA A 146 -1.29 3.74 12.10
CA ALA A 146 -2.06 2.50 12.19
C ALA A 146 -3.38 2.59 11.40
N ALA A 147 -4.09 3.72 11.53
CA ALA A 147 -5.32 3.99 10.79
C ALA A 147 -5.09 3.94 9.27
N GLN A 148 -3.99 4.52 8.79
CA GLN A 148 -3.57 4.46 7.38
C GLN A 148 -3.50 3.02 6.86
N PHE A 149 -2.92 2.09 7.62
CA PHE A 149 -2.87 0.68 7.23
C PHE A 149 -4.21 -0.06 7.36
N ALA A 150 -5.05 0.30 8.34
CA ALA A 150 -6.41 -0.26 8.46
C ALA A 150 -7.33 0.14 7.28
N GLY A 151 -7.13 1.35 6.73
CA GLY A 151 -7.89 1.83 5.57
C GLY A 151 -7.56 1.11 4.27
N GLN A 152 -6.30 0.71 4.08
CA GLN A 152 -5.90 -0.17 2.98
C GLN A 152 -6.67 -1.49 2.99
N ALA A 153 -6.68 -2.17 4.14
CA ALA A 153 -7.34 -3.46 4.29
C ALA A 153 -8.85 -3.35 4.05
N THR A 154 -9.48 -2.27 4.54
CA THR A 154 -10.93 -2.07 4.34
C THR A 154 -11.28 -1.66 2.92
N CYS A 155 -10.39 -0.99 2.17
CA CYS A 155 -10.62 -0.77 0.73
C CYS A 155 -10.76 -2.11 -0.02
N GLY A 156 -9.99 -3.13 0.34
CA GLY A 156 -10.13 -4.47 -0.24
C GLY A 156 -11.49 -5.10 0.05
N ILE A 157 -12.00 -4.95 1.29
CA ILE A 157 -13.36 -5.38 1.66
C ILE A 157 -14.41 -4.65 0.82
N LEU A 158 -14.31 -3.31 0.71
CA LEU A 158 -15.24 -2.50 -0.09
C LEU A 158 -15.21 -2.91 -1.57
N SER A 159 -14.03 -3.15 -2.15
CA SER A 159 -13.91 -3.64 -3.53
C SER A 159 -14.60 -4.98 -3.74
N ALA A 160 -14.40 -5.96 -2.84
CA ALA A 160 -15.03 -7.27 -2.94
C ALA A 160 -16.56 -7.20 -2.74
N VAL A 161 -17.04 -6.35 -1.82
CA VAL A 161 -18.49 -6.08 -1.66
C VAL A 161 -19.07 -5.44 -2.92
N MET A 162 -18.37 -4.46 -3.52
CA MET A 162 -18.79 -3.83 -4.77
C MET A 162 -18.81 -4.82 -5.94
N GLU A 163 -17.91 -5.82 -5.97
CA GLU A 163 -17.90 -6.89 -6.96
C GLU A 163 -19.13 -7.79 -6.83
N ILE A 164 -19.44 -8.25 -5.62
CA ILE A 164 -20.65 -9.06 -5.35
C ILE A 164 -21.92 -8.27 -5.70
N ILE A 165 -21.98 -6.98 -5.33
CA ILE A 165 -23.10 -6.10 -5.70
C ILE A 165 -23.19 -5.95 -7.23
N SER A 166 -22.07 -5.78 -7.94
CA SER A 166 -22.09 -5.62 -9.39
C SER A 166 -22.59 -6.87 -10.10
N LEU A 167 -22.15 -8.05 -9.66
CA LEU A 167 -22.63 -9.34 -10.18
C LEU A 167 -24.12 -9.58 -9.91
N ALA A 168 -24.64 -9.07 -8.79
CA ALA A 168 -26.06 -9.20 -8.44
C ALA A 168 -26.98 -8.16 -9.12
N ALA A 169 -26.50 -6.94 -9.33
CA ALA A 169 -27.33 -5.79 -9.71
C ALA A 169 -27.10 -5.25 -11.13
N VAL A 170 -26.02 -5.65 -11.81
CA VAL A 170 -25.62 -5.05 -13.10
C VAL A 170 -25.52 -6.11 -14.21
N SER A 171 -26.43 -6.04 -15.17
CA SER A 171 -26.57 -7.01 -16.25
C SER A 171 -25.65 -6.79 -17.47
N SER A 172 -24.77 -5.78 -17.46
CA SER A 172 -23.88 -5.48 -18.58
C SER A 172 -22.47 -5.15 -18.14
N VAL A 173 -21.47 -5.70 -18.83
CA VAL A 173 -20.04 -5.48 -18.56
C VAL A 173 -19.67 -3.99 -18.60
N LYS A 174 -20.26 -3.23 -19.53
CA LYS A 174 -20.09 -1.77 -19.61
C LYS A 174 -20.67 -1.05 -18.38
N GLY A 175 -21.82 -1.48 -17.89
CA GLY A 175 -22.41 -0.96 -16.65
C GLY A 175 -21.55 -1.27 -15.43
N THR A 176 -21.01 -2.49 -15.33
CA THR A 176 -20.11 -2.93 -14.25
C THR A 176 -18.84 -2.09 -14.21
N ALA A 177 -18.16 -1.92 -15.35
CA ALA A 177 -16.98 -1.06 -15.46
C ALA A 177 -17.31 0.42 -15.12
N ALA A 178 -18.44 0.93 -15.60
CA ALA A 178 -18.86 2.31 -15.33
C ALA A 178 -19.12 2.53 -13.83
N LEU A 179 -19.78 1.58 -13.16
CA LEU A 179 -20.02 1.59 -11.71
C LEU A 179 -18.70 1.64 -10.93
N TYR A 180 -17.73 0.77 -11.22
CA TYR A 180 -16.43 0.79 -10.55
C TYR A 180 -15.68 2.12 -10.71
N PHE A 181 -15.49 2.58 -11.95
CA PHE A 181 -14.70 3.80 -12.19
C PHE A 181 -15.41 5.07 -11.71
N THR A 182 -16.76 5.08 -11.69
CA THR A 182 -17.55 6.18 -11.13
C THR A 182 -17.43 6.24 -9.62
N VAL A 183 -17.62 5.10 -8.93
CA VAL A 183 -17.48 5.02 -7.46
C VAL A 183 -16.05 5.38 -7.03
N ALA A 184 -15.03 4.88 -7.74
CA ALA A 184 -13.63 5.25 -7.48
C ALA A 184 -13.37 6.75 -7.68
N SER A 185 -13.89 7.34 -8.77
CA SER A 185 -13.76 8.78 -9.03
C SER A 185 -14.45 9.65 -7.98
N ILE A 186 -15.65 9.26 -7.54
CA ILE A 186 -16.39 9.96 -6.46
C ILE A 186 -15.64 9.83 -5.14
N ALA A 187 -15.09 8.65 -4.81
CA ALA A 187 -14.32 8.44 -3.59
C ALA A 187 -13.04 9.31 -3.58
N ILE A 188 -12.25 9.32 -4.66
CA ILE A 188 -11.05 10.15 -4.79
C ILE A 188 -11.40 11.64 -4.66
N ALA A 189 -12.46 12.10 -5.35
CA ALA A 189 -12.91 13.48 -5.28
C ALA A 189 -13.37 13.86 -3.86
N GLY A 190 -14.14 12.99 -3.19
CA GLY A 190 -14.58 13.18 -1.81
C GLY A 190 -13.41 13.28 -0.83
N ILE A 191 -12.46 12.34 -0.89
CA ILE A 191 -11.25 12.34 -0.06
C ILE A 191 -10.42 13.61 -0.28
N MET A 192 -10.27 14.05 -1.54
CA MET A 192 -9.59 15.31 -1.88
C MET A 192 -10.29 16.53 -1.28
N VAL A 193 -11.64 16.60 -1.36
CA VAL A 193 -12.43 17.67 -0.73
C VAL A 193 -12.30 17.65 0.80
N CYS A 194 -12.32 16.47 1.42
CA CYS A 194 -12.09 16.32 2.86
C CYS A 194 -10.69 16.80 3.28
N TYR A 195 -9.64 16.39 2.55
CA TYR A 195 -8.26 16.83 2.80
C TYR A 195 -8.12 18.36 2.70
N ILE A 196 -8.63 18.98 1.63
CA ILE A 196 -8.58 20.44 1.44
C ILE A 196 -9.41 21.16 2.52
N SER A 197 -10.54 20.58 2.94
CA SER A 197 -11.38 21.15 4.00
C SER A 197 -10.69 21.13 5.36
N ILE A 198 -10.00 20.04 5.70
CA ILE A 198 -9.24 19.91 6.95
C ILE A 198 -8.01 20.83 6.91
N GLU A 199 -7.28 20.88 5.79
CA GLU A 199 -6.10 21.74 5.62
C GLU A 199 -6.42 23.23 5.76
N LYS A 200 -7.61 23.67 5.30
CA LYS A 200 -8.06 25.06 5.44
C LYS A 200 -8.68 25.39 6.80
N LYS A 201 -9.33 24.44 7.48
CA LYS A 201 -10.05 24.67 8.74
C LYS A 201 -9.22 24.40 10.00
N SER A 202 -8.26 23.46 9.95
CA SER A 202 -7.40 23.11 11.08
C SER A 202 -6.05 23.82 10.96
N GLU A 203 -5.86 24.86 11.77
CA GLU A 203 -4.56 25.56 11.88
C GLU A 203 -3.45 24.61 12.34
N GLU A 204 -3.77 23.66 13.22
CA GLU A 204 -2.85 22.62 13.68
C GLU A 204 -2.37 21.73 12.52
N PHE A 205 -3.29 21.28 11.67
CA PHE A 205 -2.96 20.45 10.50
C PHE A 205 -2.14 21.24 9.48
N SER A 206 -2.53 22.48 9.17
CA SER A 206 -1.79 23.37 8.26
C SER A 206 -0.38 23.68 8.80
N SER A 207 -0.24 23.89 10.11
CA SER A 207 1.05 24.10 10.78
C SER A 207 1.96 22.88 10.66
N LYS A 208 1.46 21.68 11.03
CA LYS A 208 2.22 20.43 10.88
C LYS A 208 2.63 20.15 9.43
N LEU A 209 1.76 20.45 8.45
CA LEU A 209 2.03 20.28 7.03
C LEU A 209 3.13 21.23 6.51
N LYS A 210 3.16 22.48 6.99
CA LYS A 210 4.23 23.45 6.72
C LYS A 210 5.56 22.98 7.32
N LEU A 211 5.57 22.56 8.58
CA LEU A 211 6.78 22.06 9.26
C LEU A 211 7.43 20.88 8.52
N VAL A 212 6.66 19.90 8.03
CA VAL A 212 7.21 18.79 7.21
C VAL A 212 7.82 19.31 5.90
N THR A 213 7.17 20.27 5.26
CA THR A 213 7.63 20.86 3.99
C THR A 213 8.93 21.64 4.18
N GLU A 214 9.06 22.39 5.27
CA GLU A 214 10.28 23.13 5.63
C GLU A 214 11.42 22.17 6.00
N GLU A 215 11.17 21.14 6.81
CA GLU A 215 12.17 20.11 7.14
C GLU A 215 12.68 19.37 5.90
N GLN A 216 11.81 19.03 4.95
CA GLN A 216 12.19 18.42 3.68
C GLN A 216 13.08 19.38 2.86
N SER A 217 12.67 20.64 2.73
CA SER A 217 13.43 21.67 2.00
C SER A 217 14.83 21.88 2.61
N GLN A 218 14.92 21.96 3.94
CA GLN A 218 16.20 22.07 4.65
C GLN A 218 17.09 20.83 4.50
N ARG A 219 16.52 19.62 4.52
CA ARG A 219 17.29 18.37 4.33
C ARG A 219 17.91 18.31 2.94
N ILE A 220 17.12 18.63 1.90
CA ILE A 220 17.57 18.68 0.51
C ILE A 220 18.66 19.75 0.33
N GLN A 221 18.45 20.96 0.87
CA GLN A 221 19.44 22.04 0.79
C GLN A 221 20.77 21.71 1.49
N LYS A 222 20.73 21.02 2.64
CA LYS A 222 21.91 20.67 3.44
C LYS A 222 22.68 19.44 2.91
N GLY A 223 22.22 18.81 1.83
CA GLY A 223 22.86 17.60 1.27
C GLY A 223 22.85 16.38 2.20
N LYS A 224 22.12 16.43 3.32
CA LYS A 224 22.11 15.37 4.36
C LYS A 224 21.22 14.17 3.98
N SER A 225 21.33 13.72 2.73
CA SER A 225 20.65 12.52 2.20
C SER A 225 21.50 11.25 2.27
N ALA A 226 22.77 11.35 2.68
CA ALA A 226 23.65 10.20 2.87
C ALA A 226 23.09 9.27 3.97
N VAL A 227 22.49 8.16 3.53
CA VAL A 227 22.08 7.06 4.41
C VAL A 227 23.35 6.50 5.07
N ASN A 228 23.42 6.51 6.39
CA ASN A 228 24.56 5.95 7.10
C ASN A 228 24.57 4.41 6.91
N LEU A 229 25.44 3.91 6.04
CA LEU A 229 25.54 2.48 5.71
C LEU A 229 25.81 1.59 6.93
N ASN A 230 26.47 2.11 7.97
CA ASN A 230 26.74 1.35 9.19
C ASN A 230 25.49 1.21 10.06
N VAL A 231 24.65 2.25 10.13
CA VAL A 231 23.31 2.19 10.76
C VAL A 231 22.40 1.25 9.97
N LEU A 232 22.39 1.34 8.63
CA LEU A 232 21.62 0.44 7.78
C LEU A 232 22.01 -1.04 7.99
N LYS A 233 23.32 -1.35 7.98
CA LYS A 233 23.83 -2.72 8.25
C LYS A 233 23.49 -3.20 9.66
N ARG A 234 23.48 -2.31 10.67
CA ARG A 234 23.07 -2.62 12.06
C ARG A 234 21.58 -2.98 12.10
N LEU A 235 20.72 -2.12 11.55
CA LEU A 235 19.27 -2.32 11.51
C LEU A 235 18.89 -3.61 10.76
N LEU A 236 19.49 -3.88 9.59
CA LEU A 236 19.27 -5.13 8.85
C LEU A 236 19.63 -6.38 9.68
N ARG A 237 20.65 -6.30 10.55
CA ARG A 237 21.05 -7.40 11.42
C ARG A 237 20.11 -7.58 12.61
N HIS A 238 19.74 -6.50 13.30
CA HIS A 238 18.86 -6.56 14.47
C HIS A 238 17.41 -6.92 14.10
N LEU A 239 16.94 -6.46 12.93
CA LEU A 239 15.58 -6.74 12.43
C LEU A 239 15.51 -8.00 11.54
N ALA A 240 16.60 -8.77 11.41
CA ALA A 240 16.70 -9.88 10.46
C ALA A 240 15.57 -10.91 10.58
N LEU A 241 15.19 -11.30 11.80
CA LEU A 241 14.09 -12.26 12.02
C LEU A 241 12.72 -11.67 11.64
N LEU A 242 12.49 -10.37 11.87
CA LEU A 242 11.25 -9.70 11.47
C LEU A 242 11.20 -9.55 9.94
N ILE A 243 12.32 -9.20 9.31
CA ILE A 243 12.46 -9.13 7.85
C ILE A 243 12.23 -10.50 7.22
N LEU A 244 12.76 -11.59 7.81
CA LEU A 244 12.55 -12.95 7.34
C LEU A 244 11.11 -13.42 7.53
N ALA A 245 10.49 -13.10 8.67
CA ALA A 245 9.08 -13.40 8.90
C ALA A 245 8.18 -12.69 7.88
N LEU A 246 8.52 -11.45 7.50
CA LEU A 246 7.85 -10.71 6.44
C LEU A 246 8.17 -11.20 5.03
N PHE A 247 9.39 -11.69 4.77
CA PHE A 247 9.75 -12.32 3.49
C PHE A 247 8.85 -13.52 3.20
N PHE A 248 8.68 -14.42 4.17
CA PHE A 248 7.78 -15.55 4.06
C PHE A 248 6.31 -15.12 4.00
N CYS A 249 5.89 -14.16 4.82
CA CYS A 249 4.52 -13.67 4.90
C CYS A 249 4.05 -12.90 3.65
N VAL A 250 4.90 -12.05 3.07
CA VAL A 250 4.60 -11.39 1.79
C VAL A 250 4.76 -12.38 0.65
N GLY A 251 5.81 -13.19 0.67
CA GLY A 251 6.12 -14.11 -0.43
C GLY A 251 5.07 -15.17 -0.66
N ASN A 252 4.63 -15.87 0.38
CA ASN A 252 3.54 -16.83 0.22
C ASN A 252 2.24 -16.14 -0.22
N SER A 253 1.95 -14.91 0.25
CA SER A 253 0.75 -14.16 -0.14
C SER A 253 0.79 -13.74 -1.61
N SER A 254 1.87 -13.12 -2.07
CA SER A 254 1.98 -12.57 -3.43
C SER A 254 2.19 -13.63 -4.51
N ILE A 255 2.70 -14.82 -4.16
CA ILE A 255 2.68 -15.98 -5.06
C ILE A 255 1.26 -16.56 -5.17
N LEU A 256 0.56 -16.69 -4.04
CA LEU A 256 -0.72 -17.42 -3.95
C LEU A 256 -1.93 -16.57 -4.33
N HIS A 257 -2.01 -15.31 -3.90
CA HIS A 257 -3.17 -14.44 -4.05
C HIS A 257 -2.83 -13.13 -4.79
N PRO A 258 -3.65 -12.69 -5.77
CA PRO A 258 -4.84 -13.38 -6.27
C PRO A 258 -4.51 -14.56 -7.20
N GLY A 259 -3.39 -14.52 -7.92
CA GLY A 259 -3.14 -15.29 -9.14
C GLY A 259 -3.46 -16.80 -9.10
N LEU A 260 -3.00 -17.54 -8.10
CA LEU A 260 -3.35 -18.96 -7.94
C LEU A 260 -4.75 -19.12 -7.34
N THR A 261 -5.07 -18.38 -6.26
CA THR A 261 -6.37 -18.52 -5.58
C THR A 261 -7.58 -18.18 -6.45
N SER A 262 -7.44 -17.30 -7.44
CA SER A 262 -8.53 -17.00 -8.40
C SER A 262 -8.83 -18.15 -9.37
N LEU A 263 -7.99 -19.19 -9.39
CA LEU A 263 -8.23 -20.42 -10.15
C LEU A 263 -9.07 -21.45 -9.38
N ILE A 264 -9.45 -21.19 -8.11
CA ILE A 264 -10.28 -22.13 -7.35
C ILE A 264 -11.65 -22.31 -8.03
N GLU A 265 -12.04 -23.56 -8.25
CA GLU A 265 -13.38 -23.92 -8.70
C GLU A 265 -14.14 -24.59 -7.55
N SER A 266 -15.40 -24.20 -7.36
CA SER A 266 -16.28 -24.86 -6.39
C SER A 266 -16.50 -26.31 -6.80
N TYR A 267 -16.51 -27.22 -5.83
CA TYR A 267 -16.95 -28.60 -5.98
C TYR A 267 -18.29 -28.73 -6.72
N GLY A 268 -19.19 -27.75 -6.51
CA GLY A 268 -20.49 -27.68 -7.16
C GLY A 268 -20.52 -27.03 -8.53
N LYS A 269 -19.39 -26.77 -9.21
CA LYS A 269 -19.35 -26.02 -10.47
C LYS A 269 -20.31 -26.60 -11.53
N GLY A 270 -21.10 -25.71 -12.15
CA GLY A 270 -22.17 -26.04 -13.10
C GLY A 270 -23.53 -26.34 -12.45
N SER A 271 -23.63 -26.39 -11.11
CA SER A 271 -24.89 -26.70 -10.42
C SER A 271 -25.70 -25.48 -9.99
N SER A 272 -25.07 -24.31 -9.82
CA SER A 272 -25.73 -23.15 -9.19
C SER A 272 -25.06 -21.82 -9.52
N THR A 273 -25.82 -20.72 -9.40
CA THR A 273 -25.27 -19.36 -9.46
C THR A 273 -24.25 -19.09 -8.34
N TRP A 274 -24.36 -19.80 -7.20
CA TRP A 274 -23.37 -19.72 -6.13
C TRP A 274 -21.99 -20.22 -6.61
N SER A 275 -21.93 -21.47 -7.07
CA SER A 275 -20.69 -22.12 -7.52
C SER A 275 -20.04 -21.40 -8.70
N ASP A 276 -20.85 -20.83 -9.59
CA ASP A 276 -20.40 -20.38 -10.91
C ASP A 276 -20.18 -18.87 -11.00
N THR A 277 -20.75 -18.08 -10.07
CA THR A 277 -20.70 -16.61 -10.10
C THR A 277 -20.20 -16.00 -8.79
N TYR A 278 -20.65 -16.50 -7.64
CA TYR A 278 -20.35 -15.86 -6.34
C TYR A 278 -19.21 -16.50 -5.56
N PHE A 279 -18.89 -17.77 -5.80
CA PHE A 279 -17.90 -18.52 -5.02
C PHE A 279 -16.53 -17.84 -5.01
N VAL A 280 -15.98 -17.45 -6.16
CA VAL A 280 -14.68 -16.76 -6.22
C VAL A 280 -14.74 -15.36 -5.58
N PRO A 281 -15.67 -14.44 -5.94
CA PRO A 281 -15.85 -13.15 -5.26
C PRO A 281 -15.96 -13.24 -3.74
N VAL A 282 -16.72 -14.20 -3.22
CA VAL A 282 -16.91 -14.37 -1.78
C VAL A 282 -15.71 -15.06 -1.12
N CYS A 283 -15.34 -16.25 -1.58
CA CYS A 283 -14.35 -17.10 -0.90
C CYS A 283 -12.90 -16.69 -1.18
N VAL A 284 -12.61 -16.04 -2.32
CA VAL A 284 -11.26 -15.57 -2.66
C VAL A 284 -11.07 -14.10 -2.31
N PHE A 285 -12.01 -13.21 -2.65
CA PHE A 285 -11.80 -11.77 -2.45
C PHE A 285 -12.38 -11.26 -1.12
N LEU A 286 -13.67 -11.50 -0.83
CA LEU A 286 -14.30 -10.97 0.39
C LEU A 286 -13.70 -11.62 1.65
N ILE A 287 -13.62 -12.95 1.70
CA ILE A 287 -13.04 -13.69 2.83
C ILE A 287 -11.59 -13.27 3.08
N HIS A 288 -10.75 -13.17 2.04
CA HIS A 288 -9.35 -12.77 2.23
C HIS A 288 -9.24 -11.38 2.87
N ASN A 289 -9.91 -10.38 2.31
CA ASN A 289 -9.81 -9.01 2.80
C ASN A 289 -10.43 -8.83 4.20
N LEU A 290 -11.55 -9.51 4.48
CA LEU A 290 -12.18 -9.48 5.80
C LEU A 290 -11.28 -10.10 6.87
N PHE A 291 -10.70 -11.27 6.60
CA PHE A 291 -9.88 -11.97 7.58
C PHE A 291 -8.45 -11.42 7.70
N ASP A 292 -7.87 -10.82 6.65
CA ASP A 292 -6.66 -9.99 6.75
C ASP A 292 -6.90 -8.78 7.68
N PHE A 293 -8.02 -8.07 7.50
CA PHE A 293 -8.41 -6.97 8.40
C PHE A 293 -8.57 -7.44 9.86
N ILE A 294 -9.29 -8.53 10.10
CA ILE A 294 -9.44 -9.13 11.45
C ILE A 294 -8.06 -9.49 12.05
N GLY A 295 -7.15 -10.05 11.24
CA GLY A 295 -5.78 -10.34 11.65
C GLY A 295 -5.00 -9.10 12.08
N ARG A 296 -5.09 -8.01 11.30
CA ARG A 296 -4.45 -6.72 11.63
C ARG A 296 -4.98 -6.16 12.93
N GLU A 297 -6.29 -6.14 13.12
CA GLU A 297 -6.91 -5.65 14.35
C GLU A 297 -6.53 -6.52 15.56
N ALA A 298 -6.53 -7.84 15.42
CA ALA A 298 -6.08 -8.75 16.48
C ALA A 298 -4.67 -8.42 17.00
N SER A 299 -3.74 -8.00 16.13
CA SER A 299 -2.39 -7.62 16.57
C SER A 299 -2.33 -6.38 17.48
N ASN A 300 -3.37 -5.54 17.49
CA ASN A 300 -3.48 -4.41 18.42
C ASN A 300 -3.85 -4.85 19.85
N TYR A 301 -4.46 -6.03 20.02
CA TYR A 301 -5.02 -6.50 21.31
C TYR A 301 -4.23 -7.63 21.99
N PHE A 302 -3.30 -8.29 21.30
CA PHE A 302 -2.55 -9.46 21.82
C PHE A 302 -1.05 -9.20 22.04
N PRO A 303 -0.65 -8.41 23.07
CA PRO A 303 0.75 -8.02 23.29
C PRO A 303 1.68 -9.21 23.61
N LYS A 304 1.16 -10.33 24.11
CA LYS A 304 1.97 -11.54 24.38
C LYS A 304 2.57 -12.18 23.11
N LEU A 305 1.99 -11.89 21.94
CA LEU A 305 2.41 -12.44 20.65
C LEU A 305 3.41 -11.53 19.90
N GLU A 306 3.79 -10.39 20.49
CA GLU A 306 4.80 -9.45 19.94
C GLU A 306 6.26 -9.95 20.04
N ASN A 307 6.49 -11.11 20.65
CA ASN A 307 7.83 -11.68 20.78
C ASN A 307 8.38 -12.08 19.40
N ILE A 308 9.61 -11.66 19.08
CA ILE A 308 10.24 -11.88 17.77
C ILE A 308 10.32 -13.36 17.35
N TYR A 309 10.49 -14.27 18.31
CA TYR A 309 10.49 -15.72 18.06
C TYR A 309 9.08 -16.26 17.78
N VAL A 310 8.06 -15.73 18.46
CA VAL A 310 6.65 -16.08 18.21
C VAL A 310 6.21 -15.62 16.83
N ILE A 311 6.57 -14.39 16.44
CA ILE A 311 6.35 -13.86 15.07
C ILE A 311 7.02 -14.77 14.02
N GLY A 312 8.26 -15.21 14.28
CA GLY A 312 8.96 -16.18 13.43
C GLY A 312 8.23 -17.52 13.30
N ILE A 313 7.79 -18.10 14.43
CA ILE A 313 7.04 -19.37 14.46
C ILE A 313 5.72 -19.24 13.70
N ILE A 314 4.95 -18.17 13.90
CA ILE A 314 3.68 -17.93 13.18
C ILE A 314 3.93 -17.84 11.67
N SER A 315 5.01 -17.18 11.24
CA SER A 315 5.39 -17.10 9.83
C SER A 315 5.74 -18.47 9.23
N VAL A 316 6.47 -19.32 9.97
CA VAL A 316 6.76 -20.70 9.54
C VAL A 316 5.50 -21.58 9.50
N ILE A 317 4.60 -21.49 10.49
CA ILE A 317 3.31 -22.19 10.47
C ILE A 317 2.50 -21.78 9.22
N ARG A 318 2.52 -20.50 8.86
CA ARG A 318 1.82 -19.99 7.68
C ARG A 318 2.39 -20.50 6.35
N LEU A 319 3.66 -20.93 6.30
CA LEU A 319 4.20 -21.60 5.11
C LEU A 319 3.55 -22.97 4.87
N ALA A 320 3.14 -23.70 5.91
CA ALA A 320 2.47 -25.00 5.77
C ALA A 320 1.08 -24.89 5.12
N LEU A 321 0.44 -23.72 5.15
CA LEU A 321 -0.85 -23.48 4.49
C LEU A 321 -0.72 -23.35 2.97
N PHE A 322 0.46 -22.98 2.46
CA PHE A 322 0.70 -22.81 1.02
C PHE A 322 0.48 -24.11 0.21
N PRO A 323 1.11 -25.26 0.55
CA PRO A 323 0.83 -26.51 -0.15
C PRO A 323 -0.61 -27.00 0.07
N LEU A 324 -1.18 -26.81 1.28
CA LEU A 324 -2.56 -27.20 1.57
C LEU A 324 -3.55 -26.50 0.62
N ILE A 325 -3.35 -25.21 0.32
CA ILE A 325 -4.19 -24.45 -0.60
C ILE A 325 -3.93 -24.87 -2.07
N ILE A 326 -2.69 -25.16 -2.47
CA ILE A 326 -2.40 -25.66 -3.84
C ILE A 326 -3.09 -27.00 -4.14
N PHE A 327 -3.20 -27.88 -3.13
CA PHE A 327 -3.90 -29.15 -3.23
C PHE A 327 -5.43 -29.07 -3.14
N CYS A 328 -6.01 -27.87 -2.99
CA CYS A 328 -7.43 -27.63 -3.25
C CYS A 328 -7.74 -27.63 -4.76
N ASN A 329 -9.02 -27.56 -5.15
CA ASN A 329 -9.48 -27.63 -6.54
C ASN A 329 -9.21 -26.38 -7.40
N LEU A 330 -7.94 -25.95 -7.54
CA LEU A 330 -7.55 -24.86 -8.46
C LEU A 330 -7.43 -25.42 -9.89
N GLN A 331 -8.10 -24.80 -10.87
CA GLN A 331 -8.20 -25.26 -12.25
C GLN A 331 -7.90 -24.14 -13.28
N PRO A 332 -7.39 -24.48 -14.48
CA PRO A 332 -6.94 -25.80 -14.90
C PRO A 332 -5.62 -26.18 -14.21
N ARG A 333 -5.40 -27.49 -14.00
CA ARG A 333 -4.16 -28.07 -13.48
C ARG A 333 -3.71 -29.26 -14.32
N ASN A 334 -2.40 -29.50 -14.41
CA ASN A 334 -1.83 -30.55 -15.27
C ASN A 334 -0.85 -31.50 -14.54
N ASN A 335 -0.30 -31.09 -13.40
CA ASN A 335 0.89 -31.70 -12.81
C ASN A 335 0.69 -32.18 -11.36
N LEU A 336 -0.23 -31.57 -10.60
CA LEU A 336 -0.55 -31.92 -9.22
C LEU A 336 -1.98 -32.50 -9.11
N PRO A 337 -2.23 -33.47 -8.21
CA PRO A 337 -3.59 -33.93 -7.93
C PRO A 337 -4.41 -32.90 -7.15
N VAL A 338 -5.73 -33.00 -7.19
CA VAL A 338 -6.60 -32.42 -6.14
C VAL A 338 -6.63 -33.41 -4.97
N VAL A 339 -6.39 -32.92 -3.76
CA VAL A 339 -6.49 -33.71 -2.51
C VAL A 339 -7.64 -33.21 -1.64
N PHE A 340 -7.91 -31.90 -1.69
CA PHE A 340 -8.96 -31.23 -0.93
C PHE A 340 -10.02 -30.68 -1.89
N ASP A 341 -10.93 -31.54 -2.32
CA ASP A 341 -11.92 -31.23 -3.36
C ASP A 341 -13.12 -30.44 -2.82
N ASP A 342 -13.49 -30.64 -1.55
CA ASP A 342 -14.60 -29.93 -0.90
C ASP A 342 -14.23 -28.47 -0.56
N ASP A 343 -15.11 -27.53 -0.94
CA ASP A 343 -14.99 -26.08 -0.74
C ASP A 343 -14.59 -25.68 0.69
N SER A 344 -15.05 -26.43 1.70
CA SER A 344 -14.80 -26.16 3.11
C SER A 344 -13.31 -26.16 3.45
N TYR A 345 -12.52 -27.04 2.83
CA TYR A 345 -11.08 -27.11 3.06
C TYR A 345 -10.38 -25.85 2.58
N PHE A 346 -10.67 -25.41 1.36
CA PHE A 346 -10.13 -24.16 0.81
C PHE A 346 -10.50 -22.98 1.70
N ILE A 347 -11.78 -22.86 2.07
CA ILE A 347 -12.29 -21.76 2.91
C ILE A 347 -11.57 -21.74 4.27
N ILE A 348 -11.45 -22.87 4.95
CA ILE A 348 -10.79 -22.95 6.28
C ILE A 348 -9.30 -22.62 6.19
N PHE A 349 -8.57 -23.22 5.23
CA PHE A 349 -7.14 -22.95 5.05
C PHE A 349 -6.89 -21.48 4.68
N PHE A 350 -7.75 -20.90 3.83
CA PHE A 350 -7.58 -19.56 3.32
C PHE A 350 -8.01 -18.47 4.33
N ILE A 351 -9.03 -18.71 5.16
CA ILE A 351 -9.33 -17.91 6.36
C ILE A 351 -8.11 -17.84 7.27
N LEU A 352 -7.55 -19.00 7.63
CA LEU A 352 -6.38 -19.05 8.52
C LEU A 352 -5.16 -18.37 7.87
N PHE A 353 -4.97 -18.56 6.56
CA PHE A 353 -3.91 -17.89 5.80
C PHE A 353 -4.05 -16.36 5.79
N ALA A 354 -5.27 -15.84 5.69
CA ALA A 354 -5.56 -14.40 5.73
C ALA A 354 -5.37 -13.81 7.14
N VAL A 355 -5.95 -14.43 8.19
CA VAL A 355 -5.78 -13.97 9.58
C VAL A 355 -4.31 -13.92 9.98
N LEU A 356 -3.55 -14.98 9.72
CA LEU A 356 -2.12 -15.01 10.05
C LEU A 356 -1.32 -14.01 9.21
N GLY A 357 -1.76 -13.71 7.99
CA GLY A 357 -1.13 -12.70 7.12
C GLY A 357 -1.29 -11.29 7.65
N GLY A 358 -2.54 -10.86 7.88
CA GLY A 358 -2.83 -9.54 8.43
C GLY A 358 -2.22 -9.32 9.80
N TYR A 359 -2.25 -10.35 10.65
CA TYR A 359 -1.59 -10.34 11.95
C TYR A 359 -0.08 -10.08 11.83
N LEU A 360 0.63 -10.86 11.02
CA LEU A 360 2.08 -10.71 10.81
C LEU A 360 2.44 -9.36 10.19
N MET A 361 1.65 -8.89 9.22
CA MET A 361 1.87 -7.60 8.55
C MET A 361 1.79 -6.42 9.52
N ASN A 362 0.81 -6.40 10.43
CA ASN A 362 0.65 -5.28 11.36
C ASN A 362 1.53 -5.41 12.62
N VAL A 363 1.65 -6.62 13.21
CA VAL A 363 2.45 -6.84 14.42
C VAL A 363 3.91 -6.44 14.20
N VAL A 364 4.49 -6.73 13.03
CA VAL A 364 5.89 -6.37 12.76
C VAL A 364 6.07 -4.84 12.76
N ILE A 365 5.14 -4.08 12.18
CA ILE A 365 5.19 -2.61 12.17
C ILE A 365 5.10 -2.04 13.60
N ILE A 366 4.24 -2.61 14.45
CA ILE A 366 4.10 -2.25 15.88
C ILE A 366 5.39 -2.55 16.65
N VAL A 367 6.06 -3.65 16.32
CA VAL A 367 7.17 -4.21 17.10
C VAL A 367 8.54 -3.67 16.70
N VAL A 368 8.78 -3.33 15.43
CA VAL A 368 10.08 -2.80 14.92
C VAL A 368 10.65 -1.66 15.79
N PRO A 369 9.91 -0.61 16.19
CA PRO A 369 10.43 0.45 17.05
C PRO A 369 10.92 0.01 18.44
N LYS A 370 10.55 -1.19 18.90
CA LYS A 370 10.98 -1.77 20.18
C LYS A 370 12.39 -2.38 20.09
N TYR A 371 12.83 -2.74 18.88
CA TYR A 371 14.14 -3.35 18.58
C TYR A 371 15.16 -2.37 17.97
N CYS A 372 14.85 -1.07 17.95
CA CYS A 372 15.72 0.00 17.44
C CYS A 372 16.14 0.98 18.55
N GLU A 373 17.34 1.54 18.45
CA GLU A 373 17.77 2.66 19.29
C GLU A 373 16.83 3.88 19.12
N PRO A 374 16.63 4.75 20.13
CA PRO A 374 15.61 5.81 20.09
C PRO A 374 15.69 6.76 18.89
N ASN A 375 16.91 7.06 18.44
CA ASN A 375 17.27 7.83 17.25
C ASN A 375 17.11 7.05 15.92
N GLU A 376 17.12 5.71 15.96
CA GLU A 376 17.02 4.83 14.80
C GLU A 376 15.58 4.36 14.52
N ARG A 377 14.66 4.45 15.48
CA ARG A 377 13.26 3.94 15.38
C ARG A 377 12.57 4.27 14.06
N THR A 378 12.55 5.54 13.67
CA THR A 378 11.91 5.98 12.41
C THR A 378 12.59 5.38 11.19
N MET A 379 13.92 5.24 11.20
CA MET A 379 14.67 4.62 10.12
C MET A 379 14.39 3.12 10.03
N GLY A 380 14.29 2.42 11.16
CA GLY A 380 13.91 1.00 11.21
C GLY A 380 12.50 0.74 10.66
N THR A 381 11.51 1.53 11.07
CA THR A 381 10.13 1.42 10.57
C THR A 381 10.06 1.69 9.05
N VAL A 382 10.74 2.73 8.57
CA VAL A 382 10.80 3.05 7.13
C VAL A 382 11.54 1.97 6.35
N LEU A 383 12.64 1.42 6.88
CA LEU A 383 13.38 0.31 6.26
C LEU A 383 12.48 -0.91 6.05
N VAL A 384 11.74 -1.32 7.08
CA VAL A 384 10.83 -2.48 6.98
C VAL A 384 9.68 -2.21 6.03
N ALA A 385 9.09 -1.01 6.04
CA ALA A 385 8.07 -0.61 5.06
C ALA A 385 8.60 -0.66 3.62
N VAL A 386 9.84 -0.17 3.37
CA VAL A 386 10.46 -0.25 2.03
C VAL A 386 10.75 -1.69 1.62
N ILE A 387 11.18 -2.56 2.55
CA ILE A 387 11.43 -3.98 2.27
C ILE A 387 10.14 -4.71 1.89
N LEU A 388 9.04 -4.50 2.64
CA LEU A 388 7.71 -5.01 2.30
C LEU A 388 7.31 -4.62 0.86
N ILE A 389 7.54 -3.36 0.53
CA ILE A 389 7.23 -2.79 -0.79
C ILE A 389 8.12 -3.41 -1.89
N VAL A 390 9.38 -3.79 -1.62
CA VAL A 390 10.21 -4.50 -2.60
C VAL A 390 9.78 -5.96 -2.78
N PHE A 391 9.33 -6.64 -1.72
CA PHE A 391 9.00 -8.06 -1.76
C PHE A 391 7.75 -8.36 -2.63
N VAL A 392 6.66 -7.61 -2.48
CA VAL A 392 5.39 -7.87 -3.21
C VAL A 392 5.59 -8.09 -4.72
N PRO A 393 6.18 -7.16 -5.50
CA PRO A 393 6.33 -7.35 -6.95
C PRO A 393 7.29 -8.49 -7.32
N VAL A 394 8.37 -8.69 -6.55
CA VAL A 394 9.33 -9.79 -6.79
C VAL A 394 8.64 -11.14 -6.67
N PHE A 395 7.78 -11.31 -5.67
CA PHE A 395 7.04 -12.55 -5.45
C PHE A 395 5.82 -12.70 -6.38
N ALA A 396 5.15 -11.60 -6.75
CA ALA A 396 4.07 -11.62 -7.74
C ALA A 396 4.56 -12.13 -9.11
N LEU A 397 5.79 -11.81 -9.51
CA LEU A 397 6.42 -12.37 -10.72
C LEU A 397 6.62 -13.89 -10.65
N LEU A 398 6.75 -14.47 -9.46
CA LEU A 398 6.85 -15.93 -9.28
C LEU A 398 5.47 -16.61 -9.30
N SER A 399 4.36 -15.89 -9.10
CA SER A 399 2.99 -16.45 -9.16
C SER A 399 2.74 -17.16 -10.49
N SER A 400 3.14 -16.56 -11.62
CA SER A 400 2.99 -17.15 -12.96
C SER A 400 3.80 -18.44 -13.14
N VAL A 401 4.93 -18.61 -12.46
CA VAL A 401 5.71 -19.85 -12.49
C VAL A 401 4.95 -20.97 -11.79
N PHE A 402 4.33 -20.68 -10.64
CA PHE A 402 3.51 -21.67 -9.94
C PHE A 402 2.19 -21.98 -10.66
N VAL A 403 1.58 -21.02 -11.36
CA VAL A 403 0.39 -21.28 -12.20
C VAL A 403 0.69 -22.31 -13.31
N ASN A 404 1.91 -22.33 -13.83
CA ASN A 404 2.36 -23.34 -14.81
C ASN A 404 2.88 -24.65 -14.16
N LEU A 405 2.89 -24.75 -12.82
CA LEU A 405 3.43 -25.89 -12.07
C LEU A 405 2.34 -26.78 -11.44
N ILE A 406 1.11 -26.26 -11.33
CA ILE A 406 -0.06 -27.02 -10.83
C ILE A 406 -0.68 -27.89 -11.91
#